data_AF-A0A1B6ACN0-F1
#
_entry.id   AF-A0A1B6ACN0-F1
#
_cell.length_a   1.000
_cell.length_b   1.000
_cell.length_c   1.000
_cell.angle_alpha   90.00
_cell.angle_beta   90.00
_cell.angle_gamma   90.00
#
_symmetry.space_group_name_H-M   'P 1'
#
loop_
_entity.id
_entity.type
_entity.pdbx_description
1 polymer ?
#
loop_
_entity_poly.entity_id
_entity_poly.type
_entity_poly.pdbx_seq_one_letter_code
_entity_poly.pdbx_strand_id
1 'polypeptide(L)' 'MGMTSPIRYSQDPVQLPLDQWLVEGHPVPGCKKCAVSDERRSEAVSRKDWRAACAAARDIRSHNESH' A
#
# COMPACT_ATOMS: atom_id res chain seq x y z
N MET A 1 1.90 16.25 35.10
CA MET A 1 1.64 15.62 33.79
C MET A 1 2.74 14.61 33.54
N GLY A 2 2.49 13.32 33.78
CA GLY A 2 3.52 12.28 33.64
C GLY A 2 3.68 11.87 32.18
N MET A 3 4.88 12.06 31.61
CA MET A 3 5.28 11.41 30.36
C MET A 3 5.36 9.90 30.62
N THR A 4 4.51 9.12 29.96
CA THR A 4 4.64 7.67 29.95
C THR A 4 5.97 7.32 29.28
N SER A 5 6.89 6.72 30.05
CA SER A 5 8.15 6.23 29.49
C SER A 5 7.85 5.18 28.42
N PRO A 6 8.53 5.21 27.26
CA PRO A 6 8.28 4.27 26.19
C PRO A 6 8.62 2.84 26.65
N ILE A 7 7.64 1.95 26.49
CA ILE A 7 7.80 0.52 26.77
C ILE A 7 8.75 -0.05 25.71
N ARG A 8 9.90 -0.60 26.15
CA ARG A 8 10.75 -1.42 25.29
C ARG A 8 10.42 -2.88 25.51
N TYR A 9 10.00 -3.53 24.43
CA TYR A 9 9.85 -4.98 24.41
C TYR A 9 11.24 -5.61 24.30
N SER A 10 11.49 -6.65 25.09
CA SER A 10 12.77 -7.39 25.09
C SER A 10 12.88 -8.35 23.90
N GLN A 11 11.81 -8.50 23.12
CA GLN A 11 11.73 -9.40 21.97
C GLN A 11 11.77 -8.57 20.69
N ASP A 12 12.46 -9.09 19.68
CA ASP A 12 12.44 -8.49 18.36
C ASP A 12 11.02 -8.51 17.78
N PRO A 13 10.62 -7.48 17.01
CA PRO A 13 9.34 -7.47 16.34
C PRO A 13 9.16 -8.71 15.47
N VAL A 14 8.01 -9.39 15.62
CA VAL A 14 7.66 -10.52 14.76
C VAL A 14 7.42 -9.97 13.35
N GLN A 15 8.29 -10.34 12.42
CA GLN A 15 8.14 -9.98 11.01
C GLN A 15 7.13 -10.92 10.36
N LEU A 16 5.92 -10.42 10.09
CA LEU A 16 4.92 -11.19 9.36
C LEU A 16 5.31 -11.23 7.87
N PRO A 17 5.20 -12.38 7.19
CA PRO A 17 5.36 -12.47 5.75
C PRO A 17 4.13 -11.85 5.08
N LEU A 18 4.07 -10.52 5.04
CA LEU A 18 3.09 -9.80 4.24
C LEU A 18 3.59 -9.81 2.82
N ASP A 19 2.88 -10.51 1.94
CA ASP A 19 3.17 -10.38 0.53
C ASP A 19 2.94 -8.93 0.09
N GLN A 20 3.91 -8.34 -0.62
CA GLN A 20 3.84 -6.94 -1.07
C GLN A 20 2.58 -6.64 -1.90
N TRP A 21 2.02 -7.63 -2.61
CA TRP A 21 0.78 -7.47 -3.37
C TRP A 21 -0.43 -7.15 -2.47
N LEU A 22 -0.42 -7.60 -1.21
CA LEU A 22 -1.50 -7.37 -0.25
C LEU A 22 -1.59 -5.89 0.16
N VAL A 23 -0.45 -5.17 0.14
CA VAL A 23 -0.35 -3.79 0.59
C VAL A 23 -0.63 -2.80 -0.55
N GLU A 24 -0.06 -3.06 -1.73
CA GLU A 24 -0.06 -2.09 -2.84
C GLU A 24 -0.97 -2.48 -4.02
N GLY A 25 -1.31 -3.77 -4.16
CA GLY A 25 -1.97 -4.30 -5.36
C GLY A 25 -1.04 -4.33 -6.56
N HIS A 26 -0.90 -5.50 -7.20
CA HIS A 26 -0.21 -5.61 -8.48
C HIS A 26 -1.22 -5.40 -9.62
N PRO A 27 -0.93 -4.51 -10.59
CA PRO A 27 -1.80 -4.37 -11.75
C PRO A 27 -1.78 -5.66 -12.58
N VAL A 28 -2.96 -6.13 -12.99
CA VAL A 28 -3.07 -7.33 -13.84
C VAL A 28 -2.59 -6.97 -15.26
N PRO A 29 -1.64 -7.73 -15.84
CA PRO A 29 -1.17 -7.49 -17.19
C PRO A 29 -2.30 -7.50 -18.22
N GLY A 30 -2.35 -6.49 -19.09
CA GLY A 30 -3.39 -6.35 -20.11
C GLY A 30 -4.71 -5.73 -19.62
N CYS A 31 -4.89 -5.53 -18.32
CA CYS A 31 -6.05 -4.80 -17.80
C CYS A 31 -5.85 -3.28 -17.89
N LYS A 32 -6.64 -2.62 -18.74
CA LYS A 32 -6.59 -1.16 -18.92
C LYS A 32 -6.89 -0.39 -17.63
N LYS A 33 -7.83 -0.85 -16.80
CA LYS A 33 -8.17 -0.19 -15.53
C LYS A 33 -7.02 -0.27 -14.53
N CYS A 34 -6.41 -1.45 -14.39
CA CYS A 34 -5.24 -1.62 -13.53
C CYS A 34 -4.07 -0.75 -13.98
N ALA A 35 -3.81 -0.65 -15.29
CA ALA A 35 -2.76 0.20 -15.84
C ALA A 35 -2.98 1.68 -15.53
N VAL A 36 -4.21 2.20 -15.69
CA VAL A 36 -4.53 3.60 -15.35
C VAL A 36 -4.35 3.88 -13.86
N SER A 37 -4.77 2.96 -12.99
CA SER A 37 -4.56 3.13 -11.55
C SER A 37 -3.08 3.05 -11.17
N ASP A 38 -2.29 2.21 -11.84
CA ASP A 38 -0.84 2.13 -11.60
C ASP A 38 -0.09 3.41 -12.04
N GLU A 39 -0.50 4.00 -13.15
CA GLU A 39 0.03 5.28 -13.64
C GLU A 39 -0.29 6.42 -12.66
N ARG A 40 -1.54 6.49 -12.18
CA ARG A 40 -1.96 7.45 -11.13
C ARG A 40 -1.20 7.27 -9.83
N ARG A 41 -0.95 6.01 -9.42
CA ARG A 41 -0.14 5.69 -8.24
C ARG A 41 1.28 6.23 -8.41
N SER A 42 1.91 5.95 -9.56
CA SER A 42 3.27 6.40 -9.85
C SER A 42 3.39 7.93 -9.87
N GLU A 43 2.43 8.61 -10.47
CA GLU A 43 2.38 10.07 -10.47
C GLU A 43 2.21 10.64 -9.05
N ALA A 44 1.32 10.07 -8.25
CA ALA A 44 1.09 10.50 -6.86
C ALA A 44 2.33 10.31 -5.98
N VAL A 45 3.05 9.19 -6.13
CA VAL A 45 4.33 8.93 -5.44
C VAL A 45 5.36 9.98 -5.83
N SER A 46 5.46 10.34 -7.11
CA SER A 46 6.41 11.37 -7.58
C SER A 46 6.13 12.75 -6.96
N ARG A 47 4.85 13.06 -6.69
CA ARG A 47 4.38 14.30 -6.05
C ARG A 47 4.38 14.23 -4.52
N LYS A 48 4.75 13.08 -3.94
CA LYS A 48 4.64 12.78 -2.49
C LYS A 48 3.21 12.90 -1.96
N ASP A 49 2.21 12.74 -2.82
CA ASP A 49 0.80 12.67 -2.42
C ASP A 49 0.47 11.23 -2.03
N TRP A 50 0.80 10.90 -0.78
CA TRP A 50 0.56 9.56 -0.24
C TRP A 50 -0.92 9.18 -0.16
N ARG A 51 -1.81 10.18 -0.05
CA ARG A 51 -3.25 9.92 -0.02
C ARG A 51 -3.73 9.43 -1.39
N ALA A 52 -3.32 10.10 -2.46
CA ALA A 52 -3.65 9.69 -3.82
C ALA A 52 -2.99 8.35 -4.19
N ALA A 53 -1.74 8.12 -3.77
CA ALA A 53 -1.04 6.86 -4.00
C ALA A 53 -1.78 5.67 -3.35
N CYS A 54 -2.18 5.80 -2.08
CA CYS A 54 -2.94 4.77 -1.36
C CYS A 54 -4.33 4.53 -1.97
N ALA A 55 -5.00 5.57 -2.48
CA ALA A 55 -6.28 5.43 -3.16
C ALA A 55 -6.14 4.61 -4.45
N ALA A 56 -5.12 4.94 -5.26
CA ALA A 56 -4.83 4.21 -6.49
C ALA A 56 -4.45 2.74 -6.23
N ALA A 57 -3.63 2.47 -5.20
CA ALA A 57 -3.32 1.11 -4.74
C ALA A 57 -4.58 0.33 -4.30
N ARG A 58 -5.53 1.01 -3.62
CA ARG A 58 -6.82 0.40 -3.26
C ARG A 58 -7.66 0.06 -4.49
N ASP A 59 -7.67 0.92 -5.51
CA ASP A 59 -8.39 0.66 -6.76
C ASP A 59 -7.82 -0.57 -7.47
N ILE A 60 -6.49 -0.72 -7.51
CA ILE A 60 -5.83 -1.91 -8.08
C ILE A 60 -6.25 -3.17 -7.33
N ARG A 61 -6.19 -3.15 -5.99
CA ARG A 61 -6.57 -4.31 -5.14
C ARG A 61 -8.03 -4.70 -5.33
N SER A 62 -8.94 -3.72 -5.24
CA SER A 62 -10.40 -3.97 -5.34
C SER A 62 -10.79 -4.45 -6.74
N HIS A 63 -10.11 -3.97 -7.78
CA HIS A 63 -10.33 -4.45 -9.13
C HIS A 63 -9.81 -5.88 -9.36
N ASN A 64 -8.73 -6.26 -8.67
CA ASN A 64 -8.17 -7.61 -8.75
C ASN A 64 -9.13 -8.68 -8.20
N GLU A 65 -9.97 -8.35 -7.22
CA GLU A 65 -11.03 -9.24 -6.74
C GLU A 65 -12.11 -9.52 -7.79
N SER A 66 -12.19 -8.68 -8.83
CA SER A 66 -13.18 -8.78 -9.93
C SER A 66 -12.57 -9.33 -11.23
N HIS A 67 -11.33 -9.81 -11.20
CA HIS A 67 -10.64 -10.47 -12.31
C HIS A 67 -10.81 -11.98 -12.27
#